data_AF-W5TGP2-F1
#
_entry.id   AF-W5TGP2-F1
#
_cell.length_a   1.000
_cell.length_b   1.000
_cell.length_c   1.000
_cell.angle_alpha   90.00
_cell.angle_beta   90.00
_cell.angle_gamma   90.00
#
_symmetry.space_group_name_H-M   'P 1'
#
loop_
_entity.id
_entity.type
_entity.pdbx_description
1 polymer ?
#
loop_
_entity_poly.entity_id
_entity_poly.type
_entity_poly.pdbx_seq_one_letter_code
_entity_poly.pdbx_strand_id
1 'polypeptide(L)'
;MAARRRRDNAIFAVLAVLAVLGGGHAVRSWFATPPPGPSDATTTRIIGNAQLAESFAEEFVVTYLSATSGQREKLAEYVGGEQQINLPSTTRQVSDPVVVFASRSIGNGSVDVWAVTVSVHIAKNGAAGGLREYFRVPVTVTPDGRRRALTVPQAVGPPERGLDLVQNYALSCGLDTPLSQVASGFLAAYLAGSGDVARYTTPNSGIVALKPAPFTAAETTAVSSEDAGCGTGGTSAKVLATVNPKAGTGATPTLAYPLTMVNTSGQWQVQSMDAVPALRNPLSIVSGPQAGDTPSTGASGTPTTAPSTGAAASVPPATQN
;
A
#
# COMPACT_ATOMS: atom_id res chain seq x y z
N MET A 1 -33.30 -51.24 42.05
CA MET A 1 -32.43 -51.20 40.85
C MET A 1 -33.12 -50.74 39.55
N ALA A 2 -34.46 -50.72 39.45
CA ALA A 2 -35.16 -50.32 38.21
C ALA A 2 -35.14 -48.80 37.88
N ALA A 3 -34.96 -47.93 38.89
CA ALA A 3 -35.00 -46.47 38.69
C ALA A 3 -33.72 -45.88 38.06
N ARG A 4 -32.55 -46.53 38.20
CA ARG A 4 -31.29 -46.07 37.57
C ARG A 4 -31.31 -46.30 36.05
N ARG A 5 -31.73 -47.49 35.59
CA ARG A 5 -31.84 -47.81 34.16
C ARG A 5 -32.74 -46.86 33.37
N ARG A 6 -33.81 -46.32 33.97
CA ARG A 6 -34.69 -45.35 33.30
C ARG A 6 -34.03 -43.98 33.12
N ARG A 7 -33.17 -43.56 34.06
CA ARG A 7 -32.42 -42.30 33.95
C ARG A 7 -31.31 -42.41 32.92
N ASP A 8 -30.63 -43.55 32.86
CA ASP A 8 -29.56 -43.77 31.88
C ASP A 8 -30.14 -43.77 30.45
N ASN A 9 -31.27 -44.46 30.22
CA ASN A 9 -31.94 -44.45 28.91
C ASN A 9 -32.43 -43.06 28.48
N ALA A 10 -32.86 -42.23 29.42
CA ALA A 10 -33.27 -40.84 29.13
C ALA A 10 -32.08 -39.96 28.75
N ILE A 11 -30.93 -40.12 29.41
CA ILE A 11 -29.70 -39.40 29.10
C ILE A 11 -29.18 -39.80 27.71
N PHE A 12 -29.19 -41.09 27.38
CA PHE A 12 -28.80 -41.55 26.04
C PHE A 12 -29.73 -41.01 24.94
N ALA A 13 -31.03 -40.93 25.19
CA ALA A 13 -31.98 -40.35 24.24
C ALA A 13 -31.72 -38.85 24.00
N VAL A 14 -31.44 -38.08 25.06
CA VAL A 14 -31.13 -36.64 24.96
C VAL A 14 -29.80 -36.41 24.23
N LEU A 15 -28.76 -37.21 24.52
CA LEU A 15 -27.47 -37.11 23.82
C LEU A 15 -27.58 -37.50 22.35
N ALA A 16 -28.38 -38.50 22.00
CA ALA A 16 -28.64 -38.86 20.61
C ALA A 16 -29.35 -37.74 19.85
N VAL A 17 -30.34 -37.09 20.46
CA VAL A 17 -31.05 -35.94 19.86
C VAL A 17 -30.11 -34.73 19.67
N LEU A 18 -29.27 -34.42 20.66
CA LEU A 18 -28.28 -33.34 20.56
C LEU A 18 -27.21 -33.64 19.49
N ALA A 19 -26.79 -34.89 19.33
CA ALA A 19 -25.83 -35.29 18.30
C ALA A 19 -26.42 -35.17 16.89
N VAL A 20 -27.71 -35.48 16.70
CA VAL A 20 -28.42 -35.31 15.42
C VAL A 20 -28.65 -33.83 15.09
N LEU A 21 -28.98 -33.00 16.08
CA LEU A 21 -29.13 -31.55 15.91
C LEU A 21 -27.79 -30.85 15.61
N GLY A 22 -26.71 -31.24 16.30
CA GLY A 22 -25.35 -30.74 16.06
C GLY A 22 -24.78 -31.20 14.72
N GLY A 23 -24.92 -32.49 14.39
CA GLY A 23 -24.48 -33.06 13.12
C GLY A 23 -25.27 -32.53 11.91
N GLY A 24 -26.57 -32.30 12.07
CA GLY A 24 -27.43 -31.73 11.04
C GLY A 24 -27.03 -30.30 10.64
N HIS A 25 -26.55 -29.49 11.59
CA HIS A 25 -26.08 -28.14 11.29
C HIS A 25 -24.74 -28.15 10.52
N ALA A 26 -23.82 -29.05 10.86
CA ALA A 26 -22.55 -29.21 10.15
C ALA A 26 -22.76 -29.70 8.71
N VAL A 27 -23.63 -30.69 8.51
CA VAL A 27 -24.00 -31.19 7.16
C VAL A 27 -24.69 -30.09 6.34
N ARG A 28 -25.63 -29.33 6.94
CA ARG A 28 -26.27 -28.20 6.27
C ARG A 28 -25.27 -27.11 5.85
N SER A 29 -24.22 -26.87 6.64
CA SER A 29 -23.18 -25.90 6.28
C SER A 29 -22.29 -26.37 5.12
N TRP A 30 -22.12 -27.70 4.93
CA TRP A 30 -21.39 -28.26 3.79
C TRP A 30 -22.15 -28.13 2.47
N PHE A 31 -23.48 -28.10 2.53
CA PHE A 31 -24.36 -27.87 1.38
C PHE A 31 -24.84 -26.41 1.25
N ALA A 32 -24.45 -25.54 2.19
CA ALA A 32 -24.70 -24.11 2.07
C ALA A 32 -23.73 -23.56 1.02
N THR A 33 -24.27 -23.16 -0.13
CA THR A 33 -23.52 -22.38 -1.12
C THR A 33 -22.96 -21.15 -0.39
N PRO A 34 -21.65 -20.87 -0.48
CA PRO A 34 -21.10 -19.63 0.06
C PRO A 34 -21.96 -18.46 -0.43
N PRO A 35 -22.22 -17.44 0.41
CA PRO A 35 -22.94 -16.26 -0.04
C PRO A 35 -22.30 -15.77 -1.34
N PRO A 36 -23.09 -15.46 -2.38
CA PRO A 36 -22.54 -14.90 -3.61
C PRO A 36 -21.65 -13.71 -3.25
N GLY A 37 -20.44 -13.68 -3.82
CA GLY A 37 -19.59 -12.50 -3.74
C GLY A 37 -20.32 -11.27 -4.30
N PRO A 38 -19.83 -10.05 -4.01
CA PRO A 38 -20.41 -8.84 -4.57
C PRO A 38 -20.51 -8.97 -6.09
N SER A 39 -21.68 -8.66 -6.64
CA SER A 39 -21.89 -8.67 -8.09
C SER A 39 -21.01 -7.63 -8.78
N ASP A 40 -20.69 -7.82 -10.06
CA ASP A 40 -19.92 -6.85 -10.86
C ASP A 40 -20.52 -5.44 -10.79
N ALA A 41 -21.86 -5.34 -10.78
CA ALA A 41 -22.58 -4.09 -10.60
C ALA A 41 -22.32 -3.46 -9.22
N THR A 42 -22.25 -4.27 -8.16
CA THR A 42 -21.92 -3.81 -6.81
C THR A 42 -20.48 -3.31 -6.74
N THR A 43 -19.54 -4.05 -7.31
CA THR A 43 -18.12 -3.68 -7.36
C THR A 43 -17.91 -2.38 -8.14
N THR A 44 -18.50 -2.27 -9.33
CA THR A 44 -18.42 -1.07 -10.18
C THR A 44 -18.96 0.16 -9.45
N ARG A 45 -20.09 0.01 -8.75
CA ARG A 45 -20.67 1.11 -7.95
C ARG A 45 -19.77 1.52 -6.79
N ILE A 46 -19.18 0.56 -6.08
CA ILE A 46 -18.27 0.87 -4.96
C ILE A 46 -17.05 1.64 -5.46
N ILE A 47 -16.47 1.23 -6.59
CA ILE A 47 -15.32 1.94 -7.21
C ILE A 47 -15.72 3.35 -7.63
N GLY A 48 -16.87 3.52 -8.28
CA GLY A 48 -17.38 4.84 -8.66
C GLY A 48 -17.60 5.74 -7.45
N ASN A 49 -18.20 5.20 -6.38
CA ASN A 49 -18.44 5.95 -5.14
C ASN A 49 -17.12 6.32 -4.43
N ALA A 50 -16.09 5.47 -4.51
CA ALA A 50 -14.77 5.78 -3.98
C ALA A 50 -14.18 7.02 -4.68
N GLN A 51 -14.18 7.04 -6.02
CA GLN A 51 -13.65 8.17 -6.80
C GLN A 51 -14.41 9.48 -6.52
N LEU A 52 -15.73 9.41 -6.33
CA LEU A 52 -16.54 10.56 -5.94
C LEU A 52 -16.19 11.08 -4.54
N ALA A 53 -15.96 10.17 -3.58
CA ALA A 53 -15.54 10.54 -2.23
C ALA A 53 -14.13 11.15 -2.22
N GLU A 54 -13.21 10.57 -3.00
CA GLU A 54 -11.82 11.00 -3.12
C GLU A 54 -11.70 12.41 -3.69
N SER A 55 -12.27 12.64 -4.88
CA SER A 55 -12.26 13.96 -5.52
C SER A 55 -12.94 15.04 -4.67
N PHE A 56 -14.04 14.71 -4.00
CA PHE A 56 -14.72 15.62 -3.09
C PHE A 56 -13.87 15.97 -1.87
N ALA A 57 -13.18 14.99 -1.28
CA ALA A 57 -12.31 15.22 -0.13
C ALA A 57 -11.13 16.13 -0.50
N GLU A 58 -10.52 15.93 -1.67
CA GLU A 58 -9.45 16.81 -2.17
C GLU A 58 -9.92 18.26 -2.28
N GLU A 59 -11.06 18.47 -2.95
CA GLU A 59 -11.65 19.79 -3.14
C GLU A 59 -12.02 20.44 -1.81
N PHE A 60 -12.61 19.68 -0.89
CA PHE A 60 -12.99 20.18 0.42
C PHE A 60 -11.77 20.59 1.25
N VAL A 61 -10.71 19.78 1.28
CA VAL A 61 -9.49 20.09 2.05
C VAL A 61 -8.81 21.35 1.52
N VAL A 62 -8.66 21.48 0.20
CA VAL A 62 -8.08 22.68 -0.41
C VAL A 62 -8.93 23.90 -0.10
N THR A 63 -10.25 23.81 -0.26
CA THR A 63 -11.17 24.92 -0.01
C THR A 63 -11.17 25.31 1.47
N TYR A 64 -11.22 24.34 2.38
CA TYR A 64 -11.25 24.56 3.82
C TYR A 64 -9.97 25.24 4.32
N LEU A 65 -8.80 24.79 3.87
CA LEU A 65 -7.50 25.31 4.33
C LEU A 65 -7.13 26.65 3.70
N SER A 66 -7.68 26.97 2.53
CA SER A 66 -7.48 28.27 1.86
C SER A 66 -8.54 29.31 2.25
N ALA A 67 -9.68 28.89 2.81
CA ALA A 67 -10.76 29.78 3.20
C ALA A 67 -10.36 30.72 4.35
N THR A 68 -10.92 31.92 4.30
CA THR A 68 -10.77 32.95 5.34
C THR A 68 -12.07 33.14 6.11
N SER A 69 -12.02 33.86 7.24
CA SER A 69 -13.19 34.13 8.10
C SER A 69 -14.41 34.74 7.37
N GLY A 70 -14.18 35.49 6.29
CA GLY A 70 -15.23 36.06 5.42
C GLY A 70 -15.75 35.13 4.32
N GLN A 71 -15.33 33.86 4.29
CA GLN A 71 -15.65 32.89 3.24
C GLN A 71 -16.30 31.62 3.78
N ARG A 72 -16.91 31.69 4.97
CA ARG A 72 -17.54 30.53 5.64
C ARG A 72 -18.67 29.94 4.79
N GLU A 73 -19.39 30.78 4.07
CA GLU A 73 -20.51 30.39 3.22
C GLU A 73 -20.08 29.44 2.09
N LYS A 74 -18.82 29.52 1.64
CA LYS A 74 -18.26 28.57 0.65
C LYS A 74 -18.18 27.13 1.19
N LEU A 75 -18.07 26.97 2.50
CA LEU A 75 -17.97 25.65 3.13
C LEU A 75 -19.33 24.95 3.25
N ALA A 76 -20.43 25.70 3.09
CA ALA A 76 -21.78 25.16 3.20
C ALA A 76 -22.11 24.14 2.10
N GLU A 77 -21.37 24.11 0.99
CA GLU A 77 -21.48 23.08 -0.06
C GLU A 77 -20.85 21.75 0.35
N TYR A 78 -19.86 21.77 1.25
CA TYR A 78 -19.13 20.58 1.65
C TYR A 78 -19.63 19.99 2.97
N VAL A 79 -19.84 20.81 4.00
CA VAL A 79 -20.13 20.35 5.37
C VAL A 79 -21.36 21.04 5.95
N GLY A 80 -22.11 20.34 6.81
CA GLY A 80 -23.30 20.87 7.49
C GLY A 80 -23.02 22.15 8.29
N GLY A 81 -23.99 23.07 8.31
CA GLY A 81 -23.87 24.38 8.95
C GLY A 81 -23.84 24.38 10.48
N GLU A 82 -24.15 23.23 11.12
CA GLU A 82 -24.13 23.07 12.58
C GLU A 82 -22.72 23.03 13.18
N GLN A 83 -21.67 23.05 12.35
CA GLN A 83 -20.30 22.98 12.82
C GLN A 83 -19.75 24.35 13.19
N GLN A 84 -19.14 24.45 14.37
CA GLN A 84 -18.41 25.65 14.77
C GLN A 84 -17.06 25.70 14.03
N ILE A 85 -17.02 26.41 12.91
CA ILE A 85 -15.81 26.56 12.09
C ILE A 85 -15.09 27.86 12.44
N ASN A 86 -13.84 27.75 12.88
CA ASN A 86 -12.94 28.89 13.07
C ASN A 86 -11.94 28.95 11.91
N LEU A 87 -11.99 30.01 11.11
CA LEU A 87 -11.13 30.21 9.95
C LEU A 87 -10.15 31.37 10.18
N PRO A 88 -8.93 31.30 9.61
CA PRO A 88 -7.96 32.38 9.72
C PRO A 88 -8.44 33.65 9.01
N SER A 89 -7.88 34.80 9.42
CA SER A 89 -8.13 36.10 8.76
C SER A 89 -7.35 36.26 7.46
N THR A 90 -6.25 35.53 7.28
CA THR A 90 -5.38 35.57 6.10
C THR A 90 -5.41 34.25 5.34
N THR A 91 -5.45 34.33 4.01
CA THR A 91 -5.40 33.15 3.14
C THR A 91 -4.08 32.39 3.28
N ARG A 92 -4.14 31.06 3.30
CA ARG A 92 -2.98 30.18 3.15
C ARG A 92 -2.92 29.66 1.72
N GLN A 93 -1.71 29.56 1.18
CA GLN A 93 -1.48 28.92 -0.12
C GLN A 93 -1.41 27.41 0.11
N VAL A 94 -2.37 26.70 -0.49
CA VAL A 94 -2.49 25.24 -0.43
C VAL A 94 -2.32 24.72 -1.85
N SER A 95 -1.44 23.74 -2.02
CA SER A 95 -1.06 23.23 -3.34
C SER A 95 -0.84 21.72 -3.30
N ASP A 96 -0.84 21.11 -4.48
CA ASP A 96 -0.53 19.69 -4.69
C ASP A 96 -1.34 18.74 -3.78
N PRO A 97 -2.69 18.81 -3.83
CA PRO A 97 -3.55 17.88 -3.12
C PRO A 97 -3.45 16.48 -3.73
N VAL A 98 -3.29 15.47 -2.88
CA VAL A 98 -3.26 14.07 -3.30
C VAL A 98 -3.97 13.21 -2.27
N VAL A 99 -4.96 12.41 -2.67
CA VAL A 99 -5.48 11.31 -1.85
C VAL A 99 -4.40 10.26 -1.64
N VAL A 100 -4.07 9.99 -0.37
CA VAL A 100 -3.05 8.99 0.01
C VAL A 100 -3.65 7.72 0.60
N PHE A 101 -4.91 7.76 1.03
CA PHE A 101 -5.61 6.60 1.56
C PHE A 101 -7.13 6.82 1.51
N ALA A 102 -7.88 5.81 1.09
CA ALA A 102 -9.34 5.80 1.18
C ALA A 102 -9.82 4.44 1.67
N SER A 103 -10.82 4.45 2.55
CA SER A 103 -11.45 3.23 3.04
C SER A 103 -12.94 3.44 3.24
N ARG A 104 -13.74 2.45 2.84
CA ARG A 104 -15.18 2.44 3.12
C ARG A 104 -15.39 1.95 4.54
N SER A 105 -15.96 2.80 5.39
CA SER A 105 -16.25 2.47 6.79
C SER A 105 -17.61 1.82 6.96
N ILE A 106 -18.64 2.36 6.30
CA ILE A 106 -20.03 1.90 6.41
C ILE A 106 -20.67 1.92 5.01
N GLY A 107 -21.54 0.98 4.72
CA GLY A 107 -22.46 1.12 3.59
C GLY A 107 -23.67 0.21 3.69
N ASN A 108 -24.85 0.77 3.43
CA ASN A 108 -26.13 0.07 3.58
C ASN A 108 -26.97 0.06 2.29
N GLY A 109 -26.36 0.42 1.15
CA GLY A 109 -27.03 0.49 -0.15
C GLY A 109 -27.74 1.82 -0.44
N SER A 110 -28.11 2.58 0.59
CA SER A 110 -28.69 3.93 0.46
C SER A 110 -27.66 5.04 0.67
N VAL A 111 -26.59 4.76 1.42
CA VAL A 111 -25.44 5.66 1.62
C VAL A 111 -24.19 4.83 1.90
N ASP A 112 -23.07 5.31 1.37
CA ASP A 112 -21.73 4.85 1.68
C ASP A 112 -20.99 5.93 2.45
N VAL A 113 -20.28 5.53 3.51
CA VAL A 113 -19.42 6.41 4.30
C VAL A 113 -17.97 6.01 4.08
N TRP A 114 -17.18 6.96 3.60
CA TRP A 114 -15.77 6.83 3.30
C TRP A 114 -14.94 7.65 4.27
N ALA A 115 -13.81 7.11 4.71
CA ALA A 115 -12.75 7.87 5.35
C ALA A 115 -11.65 8.06 4.32
N VAL A 116 -11.47 9.31 3.87
CA VAL A 116 -10.47 9.69 2.87
C VAL A 116 -9.39 10.52 3.55
N THR A 117 -8.13 10.17 3.36
CA THR A 117 -6.98 10.93 3.83
C THR A 117 -6.32 11.61 2.63
N VAL A 118 -6.30 12.93 2.66
CA VAL A 118 -5.72 13.80 1.65
C VAL A 118 -4.45 14.42 2.21
N SER A 119 -3.42 14.50 1.38
CA SER A 119 -2.19 15.22 1.69
C SER A 119 -2.09 16.50 0.86
N VAL A 120 -1.56 17.56 1.43
CA VAL A 120 -1.41 18.87 0.78
C VAL A 120 -0.09 19.52 1.16
N HIS A 121 0.45 20.37 0.29
CA HIS A 121 1.53 21.30 0.63
C HIS A 121 0.97 22.66 1.05
N ILE A 122 1.30 23.10 2.26
CA ILE A 122 0.93 24.43 2.77
C ILE A 122 2.17 25.31 2.74
N ALA A 123 2.17 26.38 1.93
CA ALA A 123 3.32 27.27 1.83
C ALA A 123 3.62 27.94 3.18
N LYS A 124 4.90 27.96 3.58
CA LYS A 124 5.36 28.75 4.72
C LYS A 124 5.88 30.09 4.21
N ASN A 125 5.27 31.19 4.66
CA ASN A 125 5.67 32.57 4.31
C ASN A 125 5.77 32.86 2.80
N GLY A 126 4.90 32.26 1.98
CA GLY A 126 4.86 32.52 0.53
C GLY A 126 5.95 31.82 -0.29
N ALA A 127 6.80 30.98 0.32
CA ALA A 127 7.74 30.14 -0.40
C ALA A 127 7.09 28.80 -0.79
N ALA A 128 7.27 28.40 -2.05
CA ALA A 128 6.94 27.05 -2.52
C ALA A 128 7.85 26.03 -1.79
N GLY A 129 7.27 24.96 -1.26
CA GLY A 129 8.03 23.89 -0.56
C GLY A 129 7.75 23.75 0.94
N GLY A 130 6.57 24.15 1.43
CA GLY A 130 6.18 23.87 2.81
C GLY A 130 5.99 22.37 3.10
N LEU A 131 5.92 22.01 4.38
CA LEU A 131 5.75 20.63 4.83
C LEU A 131 4.45 20.04 4.28
N ARG A 132 4.48 18.76 3.88
CA ARG A 132 3.26 18.03 3.50
C ARG A 132 2.48 17.70 4.77
N GLU A 133 1.24 18.17 4.83
CA GLU A 133 0.31 17.92 5.91
C GLU A 133 -0.80 16.98 5.43
N TYR A 134 -1.41 16.24 6.36
CA TYR A 134 -2.38 15.19 6.07
C TYR A 134 -3.68 15.44 6.81
N PHE A 135 -4.79 15.36 6.08
CA PHE A 135 -6.12 15.62 6.60
C PHE A 135 -7.06 14.49 6.24
N ARG A 136 -7.82 14.01 7.23
CA ARG A 136 -8.85 13.00 7.03
C ARG A 136 -10.22 13.65 6.97
N VAL A 137 -11.00 13.27 5.97
CA VAL A 137 -12.38 13.71 5.75
C VAL A 137 -13.31 12.49 5.74
N PRO A 138 -14.32 12.44 6.61
CA PRO A 138 -15.41 11.48 6.47
C PRO A 138 -16.43 12.00 5.44
N VAL A 139 -16.63 11.25 4.35
CA VAL A 139 -17.49 11.62 3.22
C VAL A 139 -18.63 10.62 3.09
N THR A 140 -19.86 11.12 2.99
CA THR A 140 -21.00 10.32 2.54
C THR A 140 -21.14 10.40 1.02
N VAL A 141 -21.48 9.28 0.40
CA VAL A 141 -21.85 9.20 -1.02
C VAL A 141 -23.15 8.41 -1.14
N THR A 142 -24.15 8.98 -1.79
CA THR A 142 -25.44 8.33 -2.06
C THR A 142 -25.46 7.73 -3.47
N PRO A 143 -26.35 6.77 -3.77
CA PRO A 143 -26.41 6.09 -5.07
C PRO A 143 -26.65 7.01 -6.29
N ASP A 144 -27.23 8.19 -6.08
CA ASP A 144 -27.41 9.25 -7.08
C ASP A 144 -26.17 10.16 -7.24
N GLY A 145 -25.05 9.82 -6.59
CA GLY A 145 -23.77 10.51 -6.69
C GLY A 145 -23.66 11.77 -5.84
N ARG A 146 -24.62 12.05 -4.95
CA ARG A 146 -24.53 13.19 -4.03
C ARG A 146 -23.54 12.88 -2.91
N ARG A 147 -22.84 13.92 -2.47
CA ARG A 147 -21.66 13.83 -1.61
C ARG A 147 -21.69 14.90 -0.54
N ARG A 148 -21.29 14.55 0.68
CA ARG A 148 -21.28 15.47 1.82
C ARG A 148 -20.21 15.07 2.83
N ALA A 149 -19.49 16.03 3.39
CA ALA A 149 -18.63 15.78 4.55
C ALA A 149 -19.48 15.67 5.82
N LEU A 150 -19.20 14.66 6.65
CA LEU A 150 -19.83 14.53 7.97
C LEU A 150 -19.24 15.53 8.97
N THR A 151 -17.98 15.94 8.76
CA THR A 151 -17.30 16.93 9.60
C THR A 151 -16.16 17.63 8.88
N VAL A 152 -15.67 18.74 9.44
CA VAL A 152 -14.46 19.42 8.99
C VAL A 152 -13.24 18.50 8.95
N PRO A 153 -12.22 18.81 8.13
CA PRO A 153 -11.03 17.97 8.02
C PRO A 153 -10.29 17.83 9.35
N GLN A 154 -9.89 16.61 9.69
CA GLN A 154 -9.09 16.30 10.87
C GLN A 154 -7.61 16.17 10.47
N ALA A 155 -6.71 16.90 11.12
CA ALA A 155 -5.28 16.69 10.94
C ALA A 155 -4.87 15.30 11.46
N VAL A 156 -4.13 14.54 10.64
CA VAL A 156 -3.65 13.19 10.95
C VAL A 156 -2.17 13.05 10.57
N GLY A 157 -1.52 11.98 11.03
CA GLY A 157 -0.17 11.64 10.58
C GLY A 157 -0.13 11.15 9.13
N PRO A 158 1.06 11.12 8.49
CA PRO A 158 1.25 10.46 7.20
C PRO A 158 0.92 8.97 7.29
N PRO A 159 0.56 8.32 6.16
CA PRO A 159 0.52 6.87 6.10
C PRO A 159 1.86 6.26 6.53
N GLU A 160 1.79 5.13 7.24
CA GLU A 160 2.99 4.42 7.70
C GLU A 160 3.76 3.79 6.53
N ARG A 161 5.04 3.52 6.76
CA ARG A 161 5.88 2.81 5.79
C ARG A 161 5.33 1.39 5.58
N GLY A 162 5.26 0.96 4.33
CA GLY A 162 4.94 -0.42 3.97
C GLY A 162 6.03 -1.43 4.39
N LEU A 163 5.75 -2.72 4.18
CA LEU A 163 6.67 -3.81 4.50
C LEU A 163 7.80 -3.91 3.45
N ASP A 164 9.02 -4.12 3.91
CA ASP A 164 10.15 -4.46 3.04
C ASP A 164 10.10 -5.97 2.72
N LEU A 165 9.83 -6.31 1.46
CA LEU A 165 9.74 -7.70 1.02
C LEU A 165 11.10 -8.23 0.54
N VAL A 166 11.40 -9.49 0.88
CA VAL A 166 12.61 -10.18 0.41
C VAL A 166 12.48 -10.52 -1.07
N GLN A 167 13.42 -10.00 -1.87
CA GLN A 167 13.52 -10.32 -3.30
C GLN A 167 14.27 -11.64 -3.55
N ASN A 168 14.05 -12.27 -4.71
CA ASN A 168 14.64 -13.56 -5.08
C ASN A 168 16.02 -13.46 -5.75
N TYR A 169 16.63 -12.27 -5.81
CA TYR A 169 17.94 -12.03 -6.43
C TYR A 169 19.09 -12.21 -5.42
N ALA A 170 19.24 -13.42 -4.89
CA ALA A 170 20.15 -13.66 -3.76
C ALA A 170 21.64 -13.59 -4.15
N LEU A 171 21.97 -13.60 -5.44
CA LEU A 171 23.33 -13.84 -5.91
C LEU A 171 23.79 -12.71 -6.80
N SER A 172 24.93 -12.09 -6.46
CA SER A 172 25.54 -11.07 -7.31
C SER A 172 26.35 -11.73 -8.42
N CYS A 173 26.12 -11.28 -9.65
CA CYS A 173 26.83 -11.73 -10.83
C CYS A 173 27.98 -10.78 -11.16
N GLY A 174 29.15 -11.34 -11.45
CA GLY A 174 30.27 -10.56 -12.00
C GLY A 174 29.90 -9.94 -13.35
N LEU A 175 30.54 -8.83 -13.72
CA LEU A 175 30.21 -8.11 -14.96
C LEU A 175 30.54 -8.91 -16.23
N ASP A 176 31.47 -9.87 -16.15
CA ASP A 176 31.87 -10.73 -17.26
C ASP A 176 30.98 -11.96 -17.46
N THR A 177 29.95 -12.17 -16.62
CA THR A 177 29.06 -13.32 -16.77
C THR A 177 28.11 -13.15 -17.96
N PRO A 178 27.61 -14.25 -18.55
CA PRO A 178 26.68 -14.19 -19.68
C PRO A 178 25.43 -13.33 -19.40
N LEU A 179 24.83 -13.44 -18.20
CA LEU A 179 23.67 -12.62 -17.83
C LEU A 179 24.03 -11.13 -17.74
N SER A 180 25.18 -10.79 -17.16
CA SER A 180 25.61 -9.39 -17.00
C SER A 180 25.91 -8.72 -18.33
N GLN A 181 26.53 -9.45 -19.27
CA GLN A 181 26.83 -8.96 -20.61
C GLN A 181 25.55 -8.68 -21.41
N VAL A 182 24.59 -9.60 -21.37
CA VAL A 182 23.30 -9.41 -22.05
C VAL A 182 22.50 -8.29 -21.40
N ALA A 183 22.42 -8.22 -20.06
CA ALA A 183 21.75 -7.15 -19.34
C ALA A 183 22.33 -5.77 -19.70
N SER A 184 23.65 -5.65 -19.71
CA SER A 184 24.33 -4.38 -19.97
C SER A 184 24.18 -3.93 -21.42
N GLY A 185 24.38 -4.83 -22.38
CA GLY A 185 24.17 -4.52 -23.80
C GLY A 185 22.72 -4.17 -24.12
N PHE A 186 21.78 -4.92 -23.54
CA PHE A 186 20.34 -4.64 -23.65
C PHE A 186 20.02 -3.23 -23.14
N LEU A 187 20.42 -2.87 -21.91
CA LEU A 187 20.06 -1.60 -21.30
C LEU A 187 20.76 -0.41 -21.99
N ALA A 188 21.97 -0.58 -22.49
CA ALA A 188 22.63 0.43 -23.31
C ALA A 188 21.86 0.69 -24.62
N ALA A 189 21.47 -0.37 -25.34
CA ALA A 189 20.67 -0.26 -26.56
C ALA A 189 19.25 0.28 -26.29
N TYR A 190 18.61 -0.16 -25.21
CA TYR A 190 17.24 0.21 -24.86
C TYR A 190 17.11 1.66 -24.39
N LEU A 191 18.03 2.12 -23.52
CA LEU A 191 17.96 3.44 -22.86
C LEU A 191 18.71 4.54 -23.60
N ALA A 192 19.87 4.22 -24.17
CA ALA A 192 20.74 5.19 -24.83
C ALA A 192 20.72 5.07 -26.36
N GLY A 193 20.02 4.06 -26.92
CA GLY A 193 20.02 3.81 -28.35
C GLY A 193 21.38 3.38 -28.89
N SER A 194 22.30 2.94 -28.03
CA SER A 194 23.64 2.50 -28.44
C SER A 194 23.57 1.08 -29.03
N GLY A 195 23.18 0.98 -30.30
CA GLY A 195 23.06 -0.28 -31.02
C GLY A 195 21.62 -0.77 -31.19
N ASP A 196 21.48 -2.05 -31.52
CA ASP A 196 20.19 -2.67 -31.84
C ASP A 196 19.70 -3.53 -30.67
N VAL A 197 18.57 -3.14 -30.08
CA VAL A 197 17.93 -3.85 -28.96
C VAL A 197 17.54 -5.28 -29.34
N ALA A 198 17.20 -5.52 -30.62
CA ALA A 198 16.74 -6.83 -31.09
C ALA A 198 17.80 -7.93 -30.93
N ARG A 199 19.08 -7.55 -30.83
CA ARG A 199 20.20 -8.49 -30.59
C ARG A 199 20.16 -9.11 -29.20
N TYR A 200 19.57 -8.41 -28.24
CA TYR A 200 19.55 -8.83 -26.84
C TYR A 200 18.19 -9.36 -26.41
N THR A 201 17.18 -9.33 -27.28
CA THR A 201 15.81 -9.70 -26.94
C THR A 201 15.34 -10.91 -27.73
N THR A 202 14.41 -11.67 -27.16
CA THR A 202 13.73 -12.73 -27.92
C THR A 202 12.85 -12.12 -29.02
N PRO A 203 12.64 -12.83 -30.15
CA PRO A 203 11.86 -12.30 -31.30
C PRO A 203 10.44 -11.85 -30.96
N ASN A 204 9.80 -12.46 -29.96
CA ASN A 204 8.42 -12.17 -29.55
C ASN A 204 8.33 -11.35 -28.26
N SER A 205 9.43 -10.72 -27.82
CA SER A 205 9.43 -9.90 -26.60
C SER A 205 8.58 -8.63 -26.72
N GLY A 206 8.41 -8.11 -27.95
CA GLY A 206 7.77 -6.81 -28.18
C GLY A 206 8.57 -5.61 -27.66
N ILE A 207 9.80 -5.82 -27.19
CA ILE A 207 10.61 -4.76 -26.61
C ILE A 207 11.28 -3.96 -27.72
N VAL A 208 11.11 -2.64 -27.67
CA VAL A 208 11.72 -1.68 -28.60
C VAL A 208 12.49 -0.62 -27.82
N ALA A 209 13.58 -0.12 -28.39
CA ALA A 209 14.36 0.96 -27.77
C ALA A 209 13.53 2.24 -27.64
N LEU A 210 13.82 3.04 -26.60
CA LEU A 210 13.13 4.30 -26.35
C LEU A 210 13.45 5.33 -27.46
N LYS A 211 12.42 6.04 -27.95
CA LYS A 211 12.54 7.03 -29.02
C LYS A 211 11.80 8.33 -28.67
N PRO A 212 12.49 9.49 -28.66
CA PRO A 212 13.96 9.64 -28.72
C PRO A 212 14.63 8.99 -27.48
N ALA A 213 15.93 8.65 -27.59
CA ALA A 213 16.67 8.09 -26.46
C ALA A 213 16.75 9.15 -25.33
N PRO A 214 16.22 8.87 -24.12
CA PRO A 214 16.23 9.84 -23.02
C PRO A 214 17.63 10.03 -22.41
N PHE A 215 18.55 9.09 -22.64
CA PHE A 215 19.89 9.10 -22.10
C PHE A 215 20.94 9.00 -23.20
N THR A 216 22.15 9.47 -22.90
CA THR A 216 23.31 9.43 -23.81
C THR A 216 24.17 8.19 -23.59
N ALA A 217 24.11 7.61 -22.39
CA ALA A 217 24.75 6.35 -22.03
C ALA A 217 23.98 5.69 -20.87
N ALA A 218 24.15 4.38 -20.70
CA ALA A 218 23.69 3.63 -19.53
C ALA A 218 24.82 2.72 -19.05
N GLU A 219 25.25 2.93 -17.80
CA GLU A 219 26.34 2.18 -17.18
C GLU A 219 25.77 1.20 -16.16
N THR A 220 25.94 -0.10 -16.40
CA THR A 220 25.50 -1.14 -15.45
C THR A 220 26.45 -1.20 -14.26
N THR A 221 25.90 -1.03 -13.06
CA THR A 221 26.69 -0.99 -11.81
C THR A 221 26.56 -2.25 -10.98
N ALA A 222 25.43 -2.96 -11.08
CA ALA A 222 25.22 -4.22 -10.40
C ALA A 222 24.27 -5.11 -11.18
N VAL A 223 24.54 -6.41 -11.18
CA VAL A 223 23.64 -7.44 -11.71
C VAL A 223 23.50 -8.51 -10.64
N SER A 224 22.26 -8.80 -10.26
CA SER A 224 21.94 -9.89 -9.33
C SER A 224 20.96 -10.84 -9.98
N SER A 225 21.02 -12.12 -9.62
CA SER A 225 20.23 -13.18 -10.23
C SER A 225 19.66 -14.12 -9.17
N GLU A 226 18.57 -14.81 -9.51
CA GLU A 226 18.12 -15.99 -8.78
C GLU A 226 18.94 -17.25 -9.16
N ASP A 227 19.57 -17.24 -10.34
CA ASP A 227 20.44 -18.31 -10.82
C ASP A 227 21.87 -18.14 -10.28
N ALA A 228 22.37 -19.18 -9.60
CA ALA A 228 23.72 -19.21 -9.04
C ALA A 228 24.82 -19.33 -10.07
N GLY A 229 24.52 -19.86 -11.26
CA GLY A 229 25.47 -19.91 -12.36
C GLY A 229 25.68 -18.56 -13.04
N CYS A 230 24.83 -17.56 -12.77
CA CYS A 230 24.84 -16.29 -13.50
C CYS A 230 24.85 -16.47 -15.03
N GLY A 231 24.14 -17.50 -15.51
CA GLY A 231 24.04 -17.84 -16.93
C GLY A 231 25.14 -18.75 -17.47
N THR A 232 26.04 -19.29 -16.65
CA THR A 232 26.95 -20.38 -17.08
C THR A 232 26.21 -21.69 -17.36
N GLY A 233 24.96 -21.80 -16.89
CA GLY A 233 24.04 -22.90 -17.17
C GLY A 233 22.59 -22.43 -17.03
N GLY A 234 21.64 -23.31 -17.30
CA GLY A 234 20.21 -23.01 -17.20
C GLY A 234 19.58 -22.55 -18.52
N THR A 235 18.25 -22.56 -18.54
CA THR A 235 17.42 -22.20 -19.71
C THR A 235 16.65 -20.91 -19.49
N SER A 236 16.51 -20.47 -18.24
CA SER A 236 15.83 -19.24 -17.83
C SER A 236 16.45 -18.71 -16.54
N ALA A 237 16.43 -17.40 -16.36
CA ALA A 237 16.87 -16.74 -15.13
C ALA A 237 16.14 -15.41 -14.94
N LYS A 238 15.76 -15.11 -13.69
CA LYS A 238 15.36 -13.76 -13.30
C LYS A 238 16.57 -12.97 -12.81
N VAL A 239 16.74 -11.79 -13.40
CA VAL A 239 17.89 -10.90 -13.20
C VAL A 239 17.38 -9.54 -12.74
N LEU A 240 18.05 -8.93 -11.77
CA LEU A 240 17.88 -7.53 -11.42
C LEU A 240 19.15 -6.78 -11.83
N ALA A 241 19.04 -5.97 -12.88
CA ALA A 241 20.13 -5.13 -13.36
C ALA A 241 19.95 -3.69 -12.87
N THR A 242 20.98 -3.14 -12.24
CA THR A 242 21.03 -1.76 -11.76
C THR A 242 21.93 -0.95 -12.67
N VAL A 243 21.42 0.19 -13.15
CA VAL A 243 22.13 1.07 -14.08
C VAL A 243 22.14 2.51 -13.60
N ASN A 244 23.26 3.17 -13.84
CA ASN A 244 23.39 4.61 -13.73
C ASN A 244 23.38 5.18 -15.15
N PRO A 245 22.25 5.75 -15.61
CA PRO A 245 22.23 6.45 -16.89
C PRO A 245 23.12 7.70 -16.86
N LYS A 246 23.31 8.32 -18.03
CA LYS A 246 23.90 9.65 -18.18
C LYS A 246 23.02 10.48 -19.10
N ALA A 247 22.53 11.61 -18.61
CA ALA A 247 21.83 12.61 -19.41
C ALA A 247 22.79 13.71 -19.86
N GLY A 248 22.37 14.52 -20.84
CA GLY A 248 23.17 15.64 -21.35
C GLY A 248 23.47 16.73 -20.30
N THR A 249 22.72 16.80 -19.20
CA THR A 249 22.92 17.77 -18.13
C THR A 249 22.67 17.15 -16.75
N GLY A 250 23.70 17.09 -15.92
CA GLY A 250 23.59 16.69 -14.51
C GLY A 250 23.58 15.18 -14.24
N ALA A 251 23.59 14.84 -12.95
CA ALA A 251 23.47 13.46 -12.50
C ALA A 251 22.05 12.94 -12.70
N THR A 252 21.91 11.71 -13.19
CA THR A 252 20.62 11.04 -13.33
C THR A 252 20.42 10.02 -12.22
N PRO A 253 19.16 9.79 -11.78
CA PRO A 253 18.87 8.78 -10.78
C PRO A 253 19.23 7.38 -11.29
N THR A 254 19.71 6.54 -10.37
CA THR A 254 19.90 5.10 -10.61
C THR A 254 18.56 4.45 -10.96
N LEU A 255 18.58 3.55 -11.94
CA LEU A 255 17.41 2.78 -12.37
C LEU A 255 17.67 1.30 -12.14
N ALA A 256 16.61 0.55 -11.83
CA ALA A 256 16.66 -0.89 -11.66
C ALA A 256 15.68 -1.58 -12.62
N TYR A 257 16.15 -2.65 -13.26
CA TYR A 257 15.42 -3.39 -14.28
C TYR A 257 15.34 -4.87 -13.86
N PRO A 258 14.19 -5.33 -13.35
CA PRO A 258 13.94 -6.75 -13.22
C PRO A 258 13.65 -7.34 -14.62
N LEU A 259 14.45 -8.31 -15.03
CA LEU A 259 14.46 -8.92 -16.35
C LEU A 259 14.20 -10.41 -16.21
N THR A 260 13.33 -10.97 -17.05
CA THR A 260 13.30 -12.41 -17.31
C THR A 260 14.13 -12.68 -18.56
N MET A 261 15.16 -13.50 -18.42
CA MET A 261 16.04 -13.90 -19.51
C MET A 261 15.87 -15.38 -19.80
N VAL A 262 16.05 -15.76 -21.07
CA VAL A 262 16.01 -17.16 -21.51
C VAL A 262 17.25 -17.46 -22.35
N ASN A 263 17.74 -18.69 -22.23
CA ASN A 263 18.84 -19.19 -23.04
C ASN A 263 18.26 -19.94 -24.24
N THR A 264 18.44 -19.38 -25.43
CA THR A 264 18.05 -20.01 -26.70
C THR A 264 19.30 -20.45 -27.43
N SER A 265 19.52 -21.76 -27.53
CA SER A 265 20.64 -22.35 -28.27
C SER A 265 22.03 -21.83 -27.83
N GLY A 266 22.23 -21.62 -26.54
CA GLY A 266 23.50 -21.15 -25.96
C GLY A 266 23.65 -19.63 -25.92
N GLN A 267 22.63 -18.87 -26.34
CA GLN A 267 22.61 -17.41 -26.29
C GLN A 267 21.52 -16.92 -25.34
N TRP A 268 21.92 -16.14 -24.34
CA TRP A 268 20.99 -15.49 -23.43
C TRP A 268 20.32 -14.30 -24.11
N GLN A 269 19.02 -14.17 -23.91
CA GLN A 269 18.20 -13.10 -24.45
C GLN A 269 17.16 -12.66 -23.42
N VAL A 270 16.86 -11.37 -23.40
CA VAL A 270 15.79 -10.78 -22.60
C VAL A 270 14.44 -11.15 -23.22
N GLN A 271 13.61 -11.82 -22.43
CA GLN A 271 12.26 -12.16 -22.79
C GLN A 271 11.27 -11.06 -22.38
N SER A 272 11.41 -10.54 -21.16
CA SER A 272 10.56 -9.48 -20.61
C SER A 272 11.30 -8.57 -19.63
N MET A 273 10.80 -7.34 -19.49
CA MET A 273 11.03 -6.49 -18.33
C MET A 273 9.84 -6.68 -17.38
N ASP A 274 10.09 -7.21 -16.19
CA ASP A 274 9.03 -7.56 -15.25
C ASP A 274 8.48 -6.29 -14.57
N ALA A 275 7.16 -6.19 -14.38
CA ALA A 275 6.56 -5.04 -13.69
C ALA A 275 6.82 -5.04 -12.17
N VAL A 276 7.12 -6.22 -11.63
CA VAL A 276 7.39 -6.45 -10.20
C VAL A 276 8.67 -7.26 -10.10
N PRO A 277 9.63 -6.88 -9.24
CA PRO A 277 10.81 -7.68 -8.99
C PRO A 277 10.46 -9.08 -8.49
N ALA A 278 11.30 -10.06 -8.77
CA ALA A 278 11.13 -11.42 -8.29
C ALA A 278 11.09 -11.41 -6.75
N LEU A 279 10.00 -11.91 -6.18
CA LEU A 279 9.84 -12.04 -4.73
C LEU A 279 10.15 -13.47 -4.31
N ARG A 280 10.68 -13.63 -3.10
CA ARG A 280 10.88 -14.96 -2.52
C ARG A 280 9.52 -15.64 -2.34
N ASN A 281 9.48 -16.95 -2.58
CA ASN A 281 8.31 -17.80 -2.33
C ASN A 281 8.67 -18.86 -1.26
N PRO A 282 7.98 -18.92 -0.11
CA PRO A 282 6.87 -18.05 0.31
C PRO A 282 7.27 -16.59 0.54
N LEU A 283 6.30 -15.67 0.45
CA LEU A 283 6.53 -14.25 0.73
C LEU A 283 7.06 -14.07 2.15
N SER A 284 8.14 -13.30 2.27
CA SER A 284 8.80 -13.04 3.55
C SER A 284 9.23 -11.57 3.63
N ILE A 285 9.17 -11.00 4.83
CA ILE A 285 9.63 -9.64 5.13
C ILE A 285 11.12 -9.63 5.47
N VAL A 286 11.83 -8.58 5.10
CA VAL A 286 13.21 -8.34 5.54
C VAL A 286 13.18 -8.10 7.05
N SER A 287 13.83 -8.98 7.81
CA SER A 287 13.96 -8.80 9.26
C SER A 287 15.05 -7.76 9.54
N GLY A 288 14.66 -6.52 9.82
CA GLY A 288 15.53 -5.44 10.29
C GLY A 288 14.80 -4.57 11.30
N PRO A 289 15.49 -3.72 12.09
CA PRO A 289 14.82 -2.82 13.03
C PRO A 289 13.83 -1.96 12.26
N GLN A 290 12.54 -2.16 12.51
CA GLN A 290 11.49 -1.34 11.95
C GLN A 290 11.70 0.08 12.52
N ALA A 291 11.92 1.06 11.65
CA ALA A 291 12.07 2.45 12.05
C ALA A 291 10.72 2.93 12.63
N GLY A 292 10.59 2.74 13.94
CA GLY A 292 9.38 2.84 14.74
C GLY A 292 9.64 2.42 16.19
N ASP A 293 10.66 1.57 16.42
CA ASP A 293 11.21 1.36 17.76
C ASP A 293 12.09 2.55 18.16
N THR A 294 11.47 3.50 18.85
CA THR A 294 12.18 4.49 19.68
C THR A 294 13.14 3.73 20.61
N PRO A 295 14.45 4.02 20.64
CA PRO A 295 15.35 3.36 21.58
C PRO A 295 14.97 3.76 23.01
N SER A 296 14.34 2.83 23.74
CA SER A 296 14.31 2.90 25.20
C SER A 296 15.77 2.93 25.66
N THR A 297 16.18 4.07 26.20
CA THR A 297 17.50 4.24 26.80
C THR A 297 17.50 3.44 28.10
N GLY A 298 17.80 2.15 28.01
CA GLY A 298 18.02 1.28 29.16
C GLY A 298 19.36 1.59 29.79
N ALA A 299 19.40 2.64 30.62
CA ALA A 299 20.51 2.87 31.54
C ALA A 299 20.56 1.70 32.55
N SER A 300 21.74 1.07 32.65
CA SER A 300 22.06 0.06 33.66
C SER A 300 21.96 0.63 35.07
N GLY A 301 21.31 -0.12 35.97
CA GLY A 301 21.27 0.19 37.41
C GLY A 301 20.92 -1.04 38.24
N THR A 302 21.86 -1.44 39.10
CA THR A 302 21.86 -2.55 40.06
C THR A 302 20.64 -2.59 41.01
N PRO A 303 20.27 -3.76 41.56
CA PRO A 303 19.11 -3.90 42.44
C PRO A 303 19.44 -3.41 43.85
N THR A 304 18.58 -2.57 44.42
CA THR A 304 18.60 -2.23 45.86
C THR A 304 17.17 -2.11 46.37
N THR A 305 16.95 -2.69 47.54
CA THR A 305 15.68 -3.09 48.17
C THR A 305 15.02 -1.94 48.97
N ALA A 306 13.71 -1.71 48.76
CA ALA A 306 12.66 -1.20 49.70
C ALA A 306 12.80 0.18 50.40
N PRO A 307 11.75 0.77 51.04
CA PRO A 307 10.29 0.76 50.80
C PRO A 307 9.61 2.18 50.81
N SER A 308 8.34 2.21 50.34
CA SER A 308 7.20 3.11 50.70
C SER A 308 7.35 4.64 50.77
N THR A 309 6.56 5.38 49.97
CA THR A 309 5.48 6.32 50.38
C THR A 309 5.08 7.25 49.22
N GLY A 310 3.79 7.59 49.09
CA GLY A 310 3.36 8.83 48.40
C GLY A 310 2.37 8.70 47.23
N ALA A 311 1.08 8.63 47.56
CA ALA A 311 -0.06 9.23 46.85
C ALA A 311 -0.22 9.03 45.32
N ALA A 312 -1.04 8.04 44.95
CA ALA A 312 -1.80 8.05 43.72
C ALA A 312 -3.02 8.97 43.88
N ALA A 313 -3.14 10.02 43.06
CA ALA A 313 -4.39 10.74 42.87
C ALA A 313 -5.21 9.99 41.80
N SER A 314 -6.33 9.41 42.23
CA SER A 314 -7.28 8.69 41.40
C SER A 314 -8.16 9.64 40.58
N VAL A 315 -8.33 9.31 39.31
CA VAL A 315 -9.33 9.91 38.42
C VAL A 315 -10.72 9.38 38.81
N PRO A 316 -11.74 10.22 39.07
CA PRO A 316 -13.08 9.75 39.36
C PRO A 316 -13.81 9.25 38.09
N PRO A 317 -14.59 8.15 38.17
CA PRO A 317 -15.35 7.63 37.03
C PRO A 317 -16.63 8.44 36.74
N ALA A 318 -17.05 8.42 35.48
CA ALA A 318 -18.17 9.15 34.93
C ALA A 318 -19.54 8.62 35.41
N THR A 319 -20.42 9.52 35.86
CA THR A 319 -21.84 9.29 36.10
C THR A 319 -22.62 9.33 34.78
N GLN A 320 -23.34 8.25 34.47
CA GLN A 320 -24.40 8.23 33.45
C GLN A 320 -25.71 8.70 34.09
N ASN A 321 -26.44 9.57 33.39
CA ASN A 321 -27.87 9.81 33.59
C ASN A 321 -28.65 8.95 32.61
#